data_AF-A0A418GQY4-F1
#
_entry.id   AF-A0A418GQY4-F1
#
_cell.length_a   1.000
_cell.length_b   1.000
_cell.length_c   1.000
_cell.angle_alpha   90.00
_cell.angle_beta   90.00
_cell.angle_gamma   90.00
#
_symmetry.space_group_name_H-M   'P 1'
#
loop_
_entity.id
_entity.type
_entity.pdbx_description
1 polymer ?
#
loop_
_entity_poly.entity_id
_entity_poly.type
_entity_poly.pdbx_seq_one_letter_code
_entity_poly.pdbx_strand_id
1 'polypeptide(L)'
;MKKQTQLLSALALSVGLTLSASFQAVASIPGQVADQAPLPSLAPMLEKVLPAVVSVRVEGTASQGQKIPEEFKKFFGDDLPDQPAQPFEGLGSGVIINANKGYVLTNNHVINQAQKISIQLNDGREFDAKLIGSDDQSDIALLQIQNPSKLTQIAIADSDKLRVGDFAVAVGNPFG
;
A
#
# COMPACT_ATOMS: atom_id res chain seq x y z
N MET A 1 16.86 40.08 -78.04
CA MET A 1 17.69 39.67 -76.88
C MET A 1 16.95 39.69 -75.53
N LYS A 2 15.93 40.54 -75.29
CA LYS A 2 15.22 40.62 -73.97
C LYS A 2 14.20 39.49 -73.66
N LYS A 3 13.70 38.73 -74.65
CA LYS A 3 12.67 37.68 -74.42
C LYS A 3 13.25 36.33 -73.96
N GLN A 4 14.49 35.99 -74.35
CA GLN A 4 15.14 34.74 -73.94
C GLN A 4 15.59 34.76 -72.47
N THR A 5 16.02 35.92 -71.97
CA THR A 5 16.37 36.09 -70.54
C THR A 5 15.15 35.98 -69.63
N GLN A 6 13.96 36.39 -70.08
CA GLN A 6 12.73 36.23 -69.28
C GLN A 6 12.24 34.77 -69.20
N LEU A 7 12.42 33.98 -70.26
CA LEU A 7 12.10 32.54 -70.27
C LEU A 7 13.03 31.73 -69.36
N LEU A 8 14.33 32.03 -69.35
CA LEU A 8 15.30 31.42 -68.44
C LEU A 8 15.03 31.80 -66.96
N SER A 9 14.57 33.03 -66.72
CA SER A 9 14.19 33.49 -65.37
C SER A 9 12.95 32.78 -64.85
N ALA A 10 11.94 32.57 -65.70
CA ALA A 10 10.70 31.87 -65.34
C ALA A 10 10.94 30.37 -65.06
N LEU A 11 11.86 29.73 -65.80
CA LEU A 11 12.21 28.33 -65.58
C LEU A 11 13.05 28.12 -64.31
N ALA A 12 13.93 29.07 -63.96
CA ALA A 12 14.66 29.03 -62.70
C ALA A 12 13.72 29.22 -61.48
N LEU A 13 12.68 30.03 -61.61
CA LEU A 13 11.70 30.26 -60.55
C LEU A 13 10.77 29.05 -60.34
N SER A 14 10.42 28.31 -61.40
CA SER A 14 9.56 27.13 -61.30
C SER A 14 10.28 25.90 -60.73
N VAL A 15 11.59 25.76 -60.97
CA VAL A 15 12.43 24.72 -60.34
C VAL A 15 12.70 25.03 -58.86
N GLY A 16 12.77 26.31 -58.49
CA GLY A 16 12.91 26.71 -57.08
C GLY A 16 11.70 26.37 -56.20
N LEU A 17 10.49 26.40 -56.76
CA LEU A 17 9.26 26.12 -56.00
C LEU A 17 9.00 24.62 -55.78
N THR A 18 9.50 23.72 -56.64
CA THR A 18 9.28 22.27 -56.49
C THR A 18 10.27 21.60 -55.54
N LEU A 19 11.30 22.31 -55.09
CA LEU A 19 12.27 21.84 -54.09
C LEU A 19 11.93 22.25 -52.65
N SER A 20 10.70 22.71 -52.41
CA SER A 20 10.18 22.92 -51.06
C SER A 20 9.55 21.63 -50.55
N ALA A 21 10.38 20.62 -50.27
CA ALA A 21 9.92 19.45 -49.55
C ALA A 21 9.48 19.90 -48.14
N SER A 22 8.18 19.83 -47.87
CA SER A 22 7.65 20.05 -46.52
C SER A 22 8.19 18.96 -45.62
N PHE A 23 9.25 19.27 -44.86
CA PHE A 23 9.68 18.42 -43.77
C PHE A 23 8.52 18.34 -42.77
N GLN A 24 7.91 17.16 -42.64
CA GLN A 24 7.01 16.87 -41.54
C GLN A 24 7.84 16.98 -40.26
N ALA A 25 7.62 18.04 -39.49
CA ALA A 25 8.23 18.16 -38.17
C ALA A 25 7.59 17.10 -37.26
N VAL A 26 8.33 16.01 -37.01
CA VAL A 26 7.92 15.00 -36.05
C VAL A 26 8.24 15.56 -34.66
N ALA A 27 7.23 16.14 -33.99
CA ALA A 27 7.34 16.48 -32.58
C ALA A 27 7.34 15.16 -31.78
N SER A 28 8.53 14.65 -31.46
CA SER A 28 8.69 13.61 -30.46
C SER A 28 8.87 14.28 -29.10
N ILE A 29 8.30 13.68 -28.05
CA ILE A 29 8.65 14.04 -26.67
C ILE A 29 10.16 13.78 -26.55
N PRO A 30 10.98 14.76 -26.12
CA PRO A 30 12.40 14.52 -25.94
C PRO A 30 12.55 13.33 -24.98
N GLY A 31 13.13 12.23 -25.48
CA GLY A 31 13.68 11.19 -24.63
C GLY A 31 14.65 11.85 -23.66
N GLN A 32 14.58 11.43 -22.39
CA GLN A 32 15.30 12.01 -21.25
C GLN A 32 16.57 12.76 -21.63
N VAL A 33 16.64 14.03 -21.23
CA VAL A 33 17.81 14.89 -21.44
C VAL A 33 19.05 14.14 -20.92
N ALA A 34 19.95 13.76 -21.83
CA ALA A 34 21.24 13.20 -21.46
C ALA A 34 21.92 14.19 -20.50
N ASP A 35 22.35 13.70 -19.33
CA ASP A 35 22.91 14.42 -18.18
C ASP A 35 21.94 15.00 -17.12
N GLN A 36 20.64 14.71 -17.18
CA GLN A 36 19.78 14.91 -16.00
C GLN A 36 19.90 13.73 -15.03
N ALA A 37 20.33 14.01 -13.79
CA ALA A 37 20.27 13.04 -12.71
C ALA A 37 18.85 12.45 -12.60
N PRO A 38 18.69 11.13 -12.41
CA PRO A 38 17.37 10.52 -12.31
C PRO A 38 16.53 11.25 -11.26
N LEU A 39 15.25 11.46 -11.56
CA LEU A 39 14.33 12.15 -10.66
C LEU A 39 14.39 11.49 -9.27
N PRO A 40 14.53 12.29 -8.19
CA PRO A 40 14.56 11.73 -6.85
C PRO A 40 13.25 11.01 -6.56
N SER A 41 13.34 9.78 -6.07
CA SER A 41 12.19 8.92 -5.79
C SER A 41 12.42 8.10 -4.53
N LEU A 42 11.33 7.85 -3.79
CA LEU A 42 11.33 6.94 -2.64
C LEU A 42 11.23 5.45 -3.06
N ALA A 43 10.90 5.18 -4.33
CA ALA A 43 10.70 3.83 -4.85
C ALA A 43 11.86 2.85 -4.53
N PRO A 44 13.16 3.22 -4.68
CA PRO A 44 14.26 2.30 -4.37
C PRO A 44 14.35 1.89 -2.90
N MET A 45 13.85 2.72 -1.98
CA MET A 45 13.76 2.39 -0.56
C MET A 45 12.51 1.53 -0.30
N LEU A 46 11.37 1.90 -0.88
CA LEU A 46 10.11 1.17 -0.73
C LEU A 46 10.20 -0.26 -1.25
N GLU A 47 10.87 -0.51 -2.38
CA GLU A 47 11.08 -1.87 -2.91
C GLU A 47 11.73 -2.81 -1.89
N LYS A 48 12.57 -2.28 -1.00
CA LYS A 48 13.26 -3.06 0.04
C LYS A 48 12.42 -3.21 1.32
N VAL A 49 11.53 -2.26 1.58
CA VAL A 49 10.77 -2.15 2.84
C VAL A 49 9.39 -2.81 2.74
N LEU A 50 8.70 -2.66 1.61
CA LEU A 50 7.34 -3.16 1.41
C LEU A 50 7.18 -4.67 1.70
N PRO A 51 8.15 -5.56 1.39
CA PRO A 51 8.03 -6.99 1.72
C PRO A 51 7.98 -7.32 3.22
N ALA A 52 8.33 -6.36 4.10
CA ALA A 52 8.23 -6.52 5.55
C ALA A 52 6.88 -6.04 6.12
N VAL A 53 6.05 -5.35 5.31
CA VAL A 53 4.72 -4.89 5.72
C VAL A 53 3.67 -5.88 5.21
N VAL A 54 2.73 -6.23 6.07
CA VAL A 54 1.75 -7.30 5.81
C VAL A 54 0.33 -6.83 6.07
N SER A 55 -0.63 -7.44 5.38
CA SER A 55 -2.06 -7.30 5.71
C SER A 55 -2.43 -8.33 6.78
N VAL A 56 -3.12 -7.89 7.82
CA VAL A 56 -3.63 -8.73 8.89
C VAL A 56 -5.13 -8.87 8.70
N ARG A 57 -5.60 -10.09 8.44
CA ARG A 57 -7.03 -10.41 8.36
C ARG A 57 -7.42 -11.18 9.61
N VAL A 58 -8.55 -10.82 10.19
CA VAL A 58 -9.09 -11.50 11.37
C VAL A 58 -10.53 -11.92 11.11
N GLU A 59 -10.86 -13.11 11.61
CA GLU A 59 -12.22 -13.63 11.63
C GLU A 59 -12.56 -13.97 13.08
N GLY A 60 -13.73 -13.56 13.55
CA GLY A 60 -14.18 -13.81 14.91
C GLY A 60 -15.69 -13.76 15.05
N THR A 61 -16.17 -13.86 16.28
CA THR A 61 -17.59 -13.67 16.60
C THR A 61 -17.71 -12.64 17.70
N ALA A 62 -18.50 -11.59 17.45
CA ALA A 62 -18.79 -10.56 18.43
C ALA A 62 -20.21 -10.80 18.97
N SER A 63 -20.32 -10.96 20.28
CA SER A 63 -21.63 -10.88 20.94
C SER A 63 -21.99 -9.41 21.04
N GLN A 64 -22.89 -8.95 20.19
CA GLN A 64 -23.49 -7.64 20.34
C GLN A 64 -24.49 -7.73 21.50
N GLY A 65 -23.97 -7.82 22.72
CA GLY A 65 -24.79 -7.80 23.93
C GLY A 65 -25.40 -6.42 24.06
N GLN A 66 -26.57 -6.20 23.46
CA GLN A 66 -27.42 -5.10 23.85
C GLN A 66 -27.82 -5.38 25.30
N LYS A 67 -27.03 -4.86 26.25
CA LYS A 67 -27.32 -5.00 27.68
C LYS A 67 -28.65 -4.30 27.89
N ILE A 68 -29.71 -5.11 27.92
CA ILE A 68 -31.06 -4.64 28.24
C ILE A 68 -30.94 -3.98 29.62
N PRO A 69 -31.29 -2.70 29.75
CA PRO A 69 -31.23 -2.02 31.03
C PRO A 69 -32.00 -2.83 32.08
N GLU A 70 -31.47 -2.91 33.30
CA GLU A 70 -32.04 -3.76 34.36
C GLU A 70 -33.52 -3.43 34.65
N GLU A 71 -33.95 -2.19 34.34
CA GLU A 71 -35.34 -1.76 34.42
C GLU A 71 -36.27 -2.52 33.46
N PHE A 72 -35.78 -2.88 32.28
CA PHE A 72 -36.53 -3.64 31.27
C PHE A 72 -36.56 -5.14 31.58
N LYS A 73 -35.52 -5.72 32.19
CA LYS A 73 -35.54 -7.14 32.61
C LYS A 73 -36.68 -7.45 33.58
N LYS A 74 -37.03 -6.48 34.42
CA LYS A 74 -38.13 -6.58 35.39
C LYS A 74 -39.52 -6.66 34.75
N PHE A 75 -39.66 -6.22 33.50
CA PHE A 75 -40.91 -6.19 32.74
C PHE A 75 -41.06 -7.38 31.77
N PHE A 76 -39.96 -7.91 31.24
CA PHE A 76 -39.97 -8.93 30.16
C PHE A 76 -39.51 -10.33 30.61
N GLY A 77 -39.02 -10.49 31.85
CA GLY A 77 -38.57 -11.79 32.39
C GLY A 77 -37.25 -12.31 31.79
N ASP A 78 -36.79 -13.47 32.27
CA ASP A 78 -35.58 -14.16 31.76
C ASP A 78 -35.82 -14.86 30.39
N ASP A 79 -37.03 -14.79 29.82
CA ASP A 79 -37.43 -15.41 28.55
C ASP A 79 -37.04 -14.59 27.30
N LEU A 80 -36.13 -13.63 27.44
CA LEU A 80 -35.60 -12.87 26.31
C LEU A 80 -34.60 -13.74 25.54
N PRO A 81 -34.78 -13.97 24.23
CA PRO A 81 -33.86 -14.79 23.46
C PRO A 81 -32.47 -14.14 23.46
N ASP A 82 -31.46 -14.90 23.91
CA ASP A 82 -30.05 -14.51 23.76
C ASP A 82 -29.78 -14.16 22.30
N GLN A 83 -29.30 -12.93 22.06
CA GLN A 83 -28.89 -12.53 20.71
C GLN A 83 -27.69 -13.40 20.30
N PRO A 84 -27.79 -14.16 19.19
CA PRO A 84 -26.71 -15.00 18.75
C PRO A 84 -25.50 -14.15 18.35
N ALA A 85 -24.32 -14.57 18.81
CA ALA A 85 -23.05 -13.95 18.41
C ALA A 85 -22.97 -13.89 16.88
N GLN A 86 -22.66 -12.70 16.35
CA GLN A 86 -22.54 -12.50 14.91
C GLN A 86 -21.09 -12.67 14.48
N PRO A 87 -20.82 -13.40 13.38
CA PRO A 87 -19.51 -13.40 12.75
C PRO A 87 -19.10 -11.98 12.36
N PHE A 88 -17.81 -11.67 12.51
CA PHE A 88 -17.22 -10.45 11.98
C PHE A 88 -15.91 -10.76 11.28
N GLU A 89 -15.55 -9.90 10.33
CA GLU A 89 -14.25 -9.87 9.69
C GLU A 89 -13.60 -8.51 9.95
N GLY A 90 -12.31 -8.52 10.24
CA GLY A 90 -11.50 -7.33 10.46
C GLY A 90 -10.27 -7.33 9.56
N LEU A 91 -9.85 -6.13 9.16
CA LEU A 91 -8.68 -5.91 8.31
C LEU A 91 -7.78 -4.87 8.98
N GLY A 92 -6.48 -5.14 8.95
CA GLY A 92 -5.45 -4.26 9.49
C GLY A 92 -4.11 -4.48 8.81
N SER A 93 -3.07 -3.86 9.37
CA SER A 93 -1.70 -3.98 8.88
C SER A 93 -0.77 -4.46 9.98
N GLY A 94 0.35 -5.05 9.60
CA GLY A 94 1.39 -5.44 10.53
C GLY A 94 2.78 -5.30 9.91
N VAL A 95 3.81 -5.40 10.73
CA VAL A 95 5.21 -5.31 10.31
C VAL A 95 5.99 -6.51 10.83
N ILE A 96 6.69 -7.21 9.95
CA ILE A 96 7.56 -8.33 10.30
C ILE A 96 8.82 -7.78 10.99
N ILE A 97 8.99 -8.09 12.27
CA ILE A 97 10.13 -7.66 13.08
C ILE A 97 11.19 -8.77 13.25
N ASN A 98 10.83 -10.03 12.97
CA ASN A 98 11.76 -11.15 12.98
C ASN A 98 11.39 -12.16 11.89
N ALA A 99 12.20 -12.24 10.84
CA ALA A 99 11.93 -13.11 9.69
C ALA A 99 12.06 -14.61 10.05
N ASN A 100 13.01 -14.96 10.90
CA ASN A 100 13.30 -16.35 11.27
C ASN A 100 12.20 -16.96 12.15
N LYS A 101 11.69 -16.18 13.10
CA LYS A 101 10.61 -16.61 14.01
C LYS A 101 9.22 -16.33 13.45
N GLY A 102 9.11 -15.51 12.39
CA GLY A 102 7.84 -15.08 11.82
C GLY A 102 7.08 -14.09 12.71
N TYR A 103 7.79 -13.25 13.47
CA TYR A 103 7.14 -12.30 14.38
C TYR A 103 6.66 -11.05 13.65
N VAL A 104 5.38 -10.74 13.86
CA VAL A 104 4.67 -9.60 13.28
C VAL A 104 4.12 -8.72 14.39
N LEU A 105 4.43 -7.43 14.35
CA LEU A 105 3.89 -6.43 15.24
C LEU A 105 2.67 -5.76 14.58
N THR A 106 1.58 -5.62 15.33
CA THR A 106 0.33 -5.00 14.87
C THR A 106 -0.37 -4.32 16.05
N ASN A 107 -1.54 -3.74 15.82
CA ASN A 107 -2.37 -3.16 16.88
C ASN A 107 -3.18 -4.24 17.60
N ASN A 108 -3.39 -4.06 18.90
CA ASN A 108 -4.21 -4.96 19.70
C ASN A 108 -5.69 -4.92 19.27
N HIS A 109 -6.22 -3.72 19.00
CA HIS A 109 -7.61 -3.58 18.56
C HIS A 109 -7.92 -4.29 17.24
N VAL A 110 -6.92 -4.53 16.38
CA VAL A 110 -7.08 -5.29 15.12
C VAL A 110 -7.35 -6.76 15.40
N ILE A 111 -6.76 -7.32 16.47
CA ILE A 111 -6.81 -8.76 16.77
C ILE A 111 -7.78 -9.10 17.90
N ASN A 112 -8.47 -8.10 18.46
CA ASN A 112 -9.43 -8.31 19.52
C ASN A 112 -10.57 -9.21 19.05
N GLN A 113 -10.90 -10.21 19.87
CA GLN A 113 -11.97 -11.19 19.61
C GLN A 113 -11.74 -12.06 18.35
N ALA A 114 -10.53 -12.00 17.75
CA ALA A 114 -10.16 -12.83 16.62
C ALA A 114 -10.04 -14.29 17.05
N GLN A 115 -10.74 -15.18 16.35
CA GLN A 115 -10.62 -16.63 16.48
C GLN A 115 -9.61 -17.19 15.48
N LYS A 116 -9.51 -16.55 14.31
CA LYS A 116 -8.58 -16.89 13.25
C LYS A 116 -7.89 -15.62 12.78
N ILE A 117 -6.58 -15.71 12.61
CA ILE A 117 -5.73 -14.60 12.14
C ILE A 117 -4.95 -15.12 10.94
N SER A 118 -5.10 -14.44 9.81
CA SER A 118 -4.38 -14.74 8.58
C SER A 118 -3.56 -13.52 8.16
N ILE A 119 -2.32 -13.78 7.74
CA ILE A 119 -1.37 -12.76 7.30
C ILE A 119 -1.17 -12.92 5.80
N GLN A 120 -1.37 -11.84 5.05
CA GLN A 120 -1.09 -11.77 3.62
C GLN A 120 0.12 -10.88 3.37
N LEU A 121 1.13 -11.41 2.68
CA LEU A 121 2.31 -10.67 2.25
C LEU A 121 2.03 -9.89 0.95
N ASN A 122 2.88 -8.91 0.65
CA ASN A 122 2.77 -8.13 -0.59
C ASN A 122 2.97 -8.93 -1.89
N ASP A 123 3.59 -10.11 -1.81
CA ASP A 123 3.77 -11.05 -2.91
C ASP A 123 2.57 -12.00 -3.10
N GLY A 124 1.51 -11.83 -2.31
CA GLY A 124 0.27 -12.60 -2.37
C GLY A 124 0.28 -13.91 -1.57
N ARG A 125 1.39 -14.28 -0.93
CA ARG A 125 1.42 -15.45 -0.03
C ARG A 125 0.59 -15.20 1.22
N GLU A 126 -0.14 -16.21 1.65
CA GLU A 126 -0.98 -16.19 2.85
C GLU A 126 -0.48 -17.21 3.88
N PHE A 127 -0.57 -16.83 5.15
CA PHE A 127 -0.14 -17.66 6.28
C PHE A 127 -1.14 -17.54 7.43
N ASP A 128 -1.33 -18.63 8.16
CA ASP A 128 -1.98 -18.56 9.46
C ASP A 128 -1.03 -17.94 10.50
N ALA A 129 -1.58 -17.22 11.46
CA ALA A 129 -0.83 -16.65 12.56
C ALA A 129 -1.48 -16.94 13.92
N LYS A 130 -0.65 -16.95 14.96
CA LYS A 130 -1.08 -17.08 16.35
C LYS A 130 -0.69 -15.86 17.14
N LEU A 131 -1.53 -15.46 18.08
CA LEU A 131 -1.20 -14.45 19.08
C LEU A 131 -0.13 -15.01 20.03
N ILE A 132 0.97 -14.29 20.18
CA ILE A 132 2.02 -14.56 21.19
C ILE A 132 1.74 -13.76 22.47
N GLY A 133 1.26 -12.53 22.32
CA GLY A 133 0.83 -11.68 23.41
C GLY A 133 0.35 -10.33 22.91
N SER A 134 -0.38 -9.61 23.76
CA SER A 134 -0.83 -8.25 23.49
C SER A 134 -0.80 -7.40 24.76
N ASP A 135 -0.85 -6.09 24.57
CA ASP A 135 -0.96 -5.09 25.62
C ASP A 135 -2.04 -4.07 25.26
N ASP A 136 -3.10 -4.02 26.08
CA ASP A 136 -4.23 -3.13 25.89
C ASP A 136 -3.87 -1.66 26.13
N GLN A 137 -2.86 -1.37 26.97
CA GLN A 137 -2.50 0.01 27.33
C GLN A 137 -1.77 0.72 26.19
N SER A 138 -0.84 0.03 25.52
CA SER A 138 -0.13 0.56 24.36
C SER A 138 -0.81 0.26 23.02
N ASP A 139 -1.89 -0.54 23.03
CA ASP A 139 -2.57 -1.04 21.84
C ASP A 139 -1.64 -1.78 20.87
N ILE A 140 -0.73 -2.61 21.41
CA ILE A 140 0.23 -3.39 20.64
C ILE A 140 -0.06 -4.89 20.79
N ALA A 141 0.05 -5.64 19.69
CA ALA A 141 0.03 -7.10 19.69
C ALA A 141 1.20 -7.69 18.91
N LEU A 142 1.68 -8.84 19.39
CA LEU A 142 2.71 -9.64 18.75
C LEU A 142 2.11 -10.94 18.25
N LEU A 143 2.18 -11.14 16.94
CA LEU A 143 1.74 -12.35 16.25
C LEU A 143 2.93 -13.18 15.79
N GLN A 144 2.71 -14.48 15.60
CA GLN A 144 3.67 -15.38 14.99
C GLN A 144 3.04 -16.11 13.79
N ILE A 145 3.62 -15.86 12.61
CA ILE A 145 3.36 -16.59 11.37
C ILE A 145 3.72 -18.07 11.59
N GLN A 146 2.77 -18.96 11.28
CA GLN A 146 2.99 -20.40 11.28
C GLN A 146 3.75 -20.80 10.00
N ASN A 147 4.77 -21.66 10.15
CA ASN A 147 5.58 -22.16 9.04
C ASN A 147 6.20 -21.04 8.17
N PRO A 148 6.91 -20.06 8.77
CA PRO A 148 7.47 -18.93 8.04
C PRO A 148 8.47 -19.41 6.99
N SER A 149 8.42 -18.81 5.80
CA SER A 149 9.34 -19.11 4.71
C SER A 149 9.65 -17.84 3.95
N LYS A 150 10.94 -17.59 3.65
CA LYS A 150 11.39 -16.44 2.85
C LYS A 150 10.71 -15.12 3.23
N LEU A 151 10.71 -14.80 4.53
CA LEU A 151 10.19 -13.54 5.03
C LEU A 151 11.27 -12.45 4.98
N THR A 152 10.84 -11.22 4.76
CA THR A 152 11.68 -10.03 4.92
C THR A 152 11.29 -9.36 6.23
N GLN A 153 12.25 -8.90 7.01
CA GLN A 153 11.99 -8.15 8.24
C GLN A 153 12.43 -6.69 8.10
N ILE A 154 11.79 -5.81 8.85
CA ILE A 154 12.16 -4.40 8.93
C ILE A 154 13.43 -4.21 9.77
N ALA A 155 14.20 -3.17 9.46
CA ALA A 155 15.20 -2.64 10.38
C ALA A 155 14.55 -1.61 11.31
N ILE A 156 14.77 -1.74 12.62
CA ILE A 156 14.20 -0.82 13.62
C ILE A 156 15.22 0.29 13.89
N ALA A 157 14.79 1.54 13.77
CA ALA A 157 15.57 2.71 14.11
C ALA A 157 15.32 3.14 15.57
N ASP A 158 16.23 3.96 16.09
CA ASP A 158 16.12 4.55 17.42
C ASP A 158 15.19 5.78 17.37
N SER A 159 14.01 5.67 17.98
CA SER A 159 12.99 6.72 17.98
C SER A 159 13.38 7.95 18.79
N ASP A 160 14.28 7.84 19.76
CA ASP A 160 14.70 8.97 20.61
C ASP A 160 15.55 9.99 19.84
N LYS A 161 16.00 9.63 18.64
CA LYS A 161 16.77 10.49 17.73
C LYS A 161 15.91 11.30 16.75
N LEU A 162 14.59 11.09 16.72
CA LEU A 162 13.68 11.80 15.82
C LEU A 162 13.53 13.27 16.20
N ARG A 163 13.27 14.12 15.20
CA ARG A 163 13.01 15.55 15.38
C ARG A 163 11.75 15.97 14.62
N VAL A 164 11.09 17.02 15.12
CA VAL A 164 9.97 17.65 14.42
C VAL A 164 10.46 18.17 13.07
N GLY A 165 9.81 17.73 11.99
CA GLY A 165 10.16 18.07 10.61
C GLY A 165 10.93 16.99 9.85
N ASP A 166 11.35 15.90 10.51
CA ASP A 166 11.92 14.75 9.80
C ASP A 166 10.84 14.09 8.89
N PHE A 167 11.26 13.61 7.72
CA PHE A 167 10.36 12.96 6.77
C PHE A 167 9.93 11.57 7.28
N ALA A 168 8.65 11.24 7.06
CA ALA A 168 8.08 9.93 7.37
C ALA A 168 7.26 9.40 6.19
N VAL A 169 7.20 8.08 6.06
CA VAL A 169 6.34 7.39 5.09
C VAL A 169 5.48 6.39 5.86
N ALA A 170 4.17 6.55 5.77
CA ALA A 170 3.21 5.59 6.32
C ALA A 170 2.93 4.52 5.26
N VAL A 171 3.05 3.25 5.66
CA VAL A 171 2.74 2.09 4.82
C VAL A 171 1.76 1.22 5.57
N GLY A 172 0.67 0.83 4.91
CA GLY A 172 -0.34 -0.06 5.46
C GLY A 172 -1.41 -0.35 4.41
N ASN A 173 -2.48 -0.99 4.86
CA ASN A 173 -3.68 -1.28 4.09
C ASN A 173 -4.86 -0.46 4.68
N PRO A 174 -5.13 0.75 4.15
CA PRO A 174 -6.07 1.69 4.78
C PRO A 174 -7.55 1.33 4.63
N PHE A 175 -7.91 0.46 3.67
CA PHE A 175 -9.32 0.13 3.38
C PHE A 175 -9.59 -1.36 3.20
N GLY A 176 -8.59 -2.21 3.38
CA GLY A 176 -8.67 -3.63 3.01
C GLY A 176 -8.27 -3.89 1.57
#